data_AF-A0AAW1VWN6-F1
#
_entry.id   AF-A0AAW1VWN6-F1
#
_cell.length_a   1.000
_cell.length_b   1.000
_cell.length_c   1.000
_cell.angle_alpha   90.00
_cell.angle_beta   90.00
_cell.angle_gamma   90.00
#
_symmetry.space_group_name_H-M   'P 1'
#
loop_
_entity.id
_entity.type
_entity.pdbx_description
1 polymer ?
#
loop_
_entity_poly.entity_id
_entity_poly.type
_entity_poly.pdbx_seq_one_letter_code
_entity_poly.pdbx_strand_id
1 'polypeptide(L)'
;MAQTTSLLRNKYWVLRHGRSIPNERGLIVSSMENGTLPEYQLAPGGVNQAQLAGELFQKVLKENSIPIENGAQCKVMENLRERFFGPSFELRSLDEYHEIYCTLDEQDPLMRPEGGERVDDVASRLAEAIVAMESLFQGCTILVVSHGDPLQILQALLNATKLNTESSYDDLASRIQALAAPSILSQHRKFNLRTGELRAVI
;
A
#
# COMPACT_ATOMS: atom_id res chain seq x y z
N MET A 1 22.56 -7.29 25.13
CA MET A 1 21.29 -6.79 24.55
C MET A 1 21.05 -7.59 23.29
N ALA A 2 20.01 -8.41 23.25
CA ALA A 2 19.67 -9.16 22.04
C ALA A 2 19.29 -8.13 20.96
N GLN A 3 20.08 -8.06 19.88
CA GLN A 3 19.66 -7.37 18.67
C GLN A 3 18.40 -8.09 18.19
N THR A 4 17.25 -7.45 18.33
CA THR A 4 16.03 -7.86 17.63
C THR A 4 16.33 -7.76 16.15
N THR A 5 16.63 -8.90 15.52
CA THR A 5 16.83 -8.97 14.08
C THR A 5 15.49 -8.69 13.43
N SER A 6 15.35 -7.49 12.84
CA SER A 6 14.20 -7.15 12.00
C SER A 6 14.04 -8.20 10.91
N LEU A 7 12.82 -8.72 10.75
CA LEU A 7 12.51 -9.68 9.69
C LEU A 7 12.80 -9.10 8.30
N LEU A 8 12.64 -7.79 8.15
CA LEU A 8 12.85 -7.04 6.92
C LEU A 8 14.18 -6.28 6.98
N ARG A 9 14.92 -6.30 5.87
CA ARG A 9 16.24 -5.69 5.71
C ARG A 9 16.17 -4.27 5.16
N ASN A 10 15.10 -3.92 4.48
CA ASN A 10 14.89 -2.59 3.92
C ASN A 10 14.07 -1.71 4.86
N LYS A 11 14.23 -0.39 4.70
CA LYS A 11 13.39 0.63 5.36
C LYS A 11 12.27 1.03 4.42
N TYR A 12 11.04 1.04 4.89
CA TYR A 12 9.87 1.28 4.04
C TYR A 12 9.20 2.61 4.33
N TRP A 13 8.94 3.32 3.24
CA TRP A 13 8.09 4.49 3.18
C TRP A 13 6.92 4.21 2.25
N VAL A 14 5.78 4.82 2.53
CA VAL A 14 4.59 4.75 1.68
C VAL A 14 4.17 6.15 1.27
N LEU A 15 3.68 6.28 0.04
CA LEU A 15 3.09 7.49 -0.50
C LEU A 15 1.79 7.14 -1.21
N ARG A 16 0.66 7.63 -0.70
CA ARG A 16 -0.59 7.57 -1.47
C ARG A 16 -0.50 8.53 -2.64
N HIS A 17 -0.94 8.11 -3.81
CA HIS A 17 -0.98 8.98 -4.99
C HIS A 17 -1.67 10.33 -4.67
N GLY A 18 -1.28 11.37 -5.40
CA GLY A 18 -1.93 12.68 -5.33
C GLY A 18 -3.40 12.59 -5.75
N ARG A 19 -4.18 13.62 -5.42
CA ARG A 19 -5.61 13.67 -5.77
C ARG A 19 -5.83 13.47 -7.27
N SER A 20 -6.61 12.45 -7.65
CA SER A 20 -6.98 12.20 -9.05
C SER A 20 -8.25 12.94 -9.45
N ILE A 21 -8.51 13.03 -10.75
CA ILE A 21 -9.77 13.57 -11.30
C ILE A 21 -10.99 12.79 -10.74
N PRO A 22 -10.98 11.44 -10.66
CA PRO A 22 -12.01 10.68 -9.95
C PRO A 22 -12.19 11.11 -8.49
N ASN A 23 -11.11 11.38 -7.76
CA ASN A 23 -11.22 11.86 -6.38
C ASN A 23 -11.85 13.25 -6.26
N GLU A 24 -11.72 14.11 -7.28
CA GLU A 24 -12.44 15.39 -7.33
C GLU A 24 -13.92 15.22 -7.66
N ARG A 25 -14.23 14.25 -8.52
CA ARG A 25 -15.60 13.90 -8.92
C ARG A 25 -16.33 13.01 -7.91
N GLY A 26 -15.63 12.53 -6.87
CA GLY A 26 -16.17 11.57 -5.92
C GLY A 26 -16.51 10.23 -6.60
N LEU A 27 -15.64 9.74 -7.48
CA LEU A 27 -15.83 8.47 -8.19
C LEU A 27 -14.85 7.40 -7.71
N ILE A 28 -15.34 6.16 -7.63
CA ILE A 28 -14.54 4.96 -7.44
C ILE A 28 -13.93 4.54 -8.78
N VAL A 29 -12.61 4.42 -8.84
CA VAL A 29 -11.90 3.80 -9.96
C VAL A 29 -10.97 2.76 -9.38
N SER A 30 -11.30 1.49 -9.63
CA SER A 30 -10.68 0.34 -9.00
C SER A 30 -10.23 -0.72 -10.01
N SER A 31 -10.77 -0.68 -11.23
CA SER A 31 -10.34 -1.54 -12.33
C SER A 31 -9.06 -1.01 -12.99
N MET A 32 -8.23 -1.92 -13.52
CA MET A 32 -7.05 -1.55 -14.31
C MET A 32 -7.42 -0.95 -15.67
N GLU A 33 -8.54 -1.40 -16.26
CA GLU A 33 -9.05 -0.86 -17.52
C GLU A 33 -9.28 0.64 -17.41
N ASN A 34 -10.05 1.08 -16.40
CA ASN A 34 -10.25 2.51 -16.15
C ASN A 34 -9.01 3.18 -15.57
N GLY A 35 -8.30 2.54 -14.64
CA GLY A 35 -7.16 3.14 -13.93
C GLY A 35 -6.00 3.61 -14.83
N THR A 36 -5.97 3.20 -16.09
CA THR A 36 -4.97 3.63 -17.10
C THR A 36 -5.47 4.72 -18.05
N LEU A 37 -6.74 5.11 -17.95
CA LEU A 37 -7.35 6.08 -18.85
C LEU A 37 -6.91 7.52 -18.53
N PRO A 38 -6.59 8.36 -19.54
CA PRO A 38 -6.14 9.74 -19.34
C PRO A 38 -7.13 10.62 -18.56
N GLU A 39 -8.43 10.40 -18.70
CA GLU A 39 -9.47 11.12 -17.96
C GLU A 39 -9.45 10.87 -16.44
N TYR A 40 -8.76 9.82 -16.00
CA TYR A 40 -8.65 9.43 -14.58
C TYR A 40 -7.27 9.68 -13.97
N GLN A 41 -6.41 10.41 -14.68
CA GLN A 41 -5.11 10.84 -14.18
C GLN A 41 -5.18 11.75 -12.93
N LEU A 42 -4.02 12.17 -12.44
CA LEU A 42 -3.92 13.16 -11.38
C LEU A 42 -4.59 14.48 -11.78
N ALA A 43 -5.37 15.05 -10.87
CA ALA A 43 -5.83 16.41 -11.01
C ALA A 43 -4.64 17.39 -10.83
N PRO A 44 -4.73 18.64 -11.29
CA PRO A 44 -3.63 19.61 -11.14
C PRO A 44 -3.14 19.75 -9.69
N GLY A 45 -4.07 19.74 -8.72
CA GLY A 45 -3.72 19.74 -7.29
C GLY A 45 -3.01 18.46 -6.85
N GLY A 46 -3.36 17.31 -7.42
CA GLY A 46 -2.68 16.04 -7.16
C GLY A 46 -1.27 15.96 -7.71
N VAL A 47 -0.99 16.59 -8.86
CA VAL A 47 0.37 16.71 -9.40
C VAL A 47 1.24 17.52 -8.44
N ASN A 48 0.72 18.64 -7.93
CA ASN A 48 1.42 19.45 -6.93
C ASN A 48 1.68 18.65 -5.63
N GLN A 49 0.68 17.91 -5.14
CA GLN A 49 0.85 17.02 -3.98
C GLN A 49 1.98 15.99 -4.20
N ALA A 50 2.04 15.35 -5.37
CA ALA A 50 3.08 14.38 -5.68
C ALA A 50 4.48 15.03 -5.72
N GLN A 51 4.59 16.24 -6.29
CA GLN A 51 5.83 17.00 -6.30
C GLN A 51 6.29 17.33 -4.87
N LEU A 52 5.41 17.89 -4.03
CA LEU A 52 5.74 18.25 -2.65
C LEU A 52 6.13 17.02 -1.82
N ALA A 53 5.47 15.88 -2.02
CA ALA A 53 5.85 14.64 -1.37
C ALA A 53 7.25 14.16 -1.79
N GLY A 54 7.60 14.29 -3.08
CA GLY A 54 8.93 14.00 -3.59
C GLY A 54 10.02 14.91 -3.01
N GLU A 55 9.74 16.22 -2.93
CA GLU A 55 10.64 17.21 -2.31
C GLU A 55 10.85 16.92 -0.82
N LEU A 56 9.78 16.60 -0.10
CA LEU A 56 9.85 16.21 1.31
C LEU A 56 10.68 14.94 1.50
N PHE A 57 10.46 13.91 0.67
CA PHE A 57 11.22 12.68 0.76
C PHE A 57 12.70 12.90 0.43
N GLN A 58 13.02 13.73 -0.57
CA GLN A 58 14.41 14.09 -0.87
C GLN A 58 15.09 14.77 0.33
N LYS A 59 14.38 15.63 1.06
CA LYS A 59 14.89 16.26 2.28
C LYS A 59 15.20 15.21 3.35
N VAL A 60 14.30 14.26 3.58
CA VAL A 60 14.51 13.15 4.51
C VAL A 60 15.75 12.33 4.13
N LEU A 61 15.91 11.99 2.85
CA LEU A 61 17.08 11.22 2.37
C LEU A 61 18.38 11.98 2.65
N LYS A 62 18.41 13.29 2.37
CA LYS A 62 19.57 14.16 2.66
C LYS A 62 19.89 14.21 4.17
N GLU A 63 18.88 14.42 5.01
CA GLU A 63 19.05 14.47 6.48
C GLU A 63 19.57 13.15 7.06
N ASN A 64 19.21 12.03 6.43
CA ASN A 64 19.68 10.70 6.84
C ASN A 64 20.97 10.25 6.12
N SER A 65 21.61 11.14 5.36
CA SER A 65 22.82 10.85 4.57
C SER A 65 22.66 9.62 3.64
N ILE A 66 21.46 9.45 3.08
CA ILE A 66 21.15 8.37 2.14
C ILE A 66 21.47 8.88 0.73
N PRO A 67 22.51 8.36 0.07
CA PRO A 67 22.92 8.83 -1.25
C PRO A 67 21.88 8.43 -2.31
N ILE A 68 21.54 9.38 -3.18
CA ILE A 68 20.72 9.14 -4.39
C ILE A 68 21.63 8.99 -5.64
N GLU A 69 22.96 9.01 -5.43
CA GLU A 69 23.97 9.27 -6.47
C GLU A 69 24.05 8.21 -7.58
N ASN A 70 23.62 6.96 -7.30
CA ASN A 70 23.49 5.91 -8.30
C ASN A 70 22.11 5.88 -9.01
N GLY A 71 21.29 6.91 -8.80
CA GLY A 71 19.93 7.02 -9.29
C GLY A 71 18.92 6.28 -8.42
N ALA A 72 17.70 6.82 -8.33
CA ALA A 72 16.57 6.08 -7.79
C ALA A 72 16.14 5.02 -8.81
N GLN A 73 16.07 3.76 -8.39
CA GLN A 73 15.48 2.70 -9.20
C GLN A 73 13.95 2.76 -9.06
N CYS A 74 13.24 2.90 -10.18
CA CYS A 74 11.78 2.83 -10.21
C CYS A 74 11.36 1.49 -10.81
N LYS A 75 10.53 0.75 -10.10
CA LYS A 75 9.98 -0.53 -10.57
C LYS A 75 8.47 -0.51 -10.42
N VAL A 76 7.78 -0.74 -11.53
CA VAL A 76 6.32 -0.91 -11.55
C VAL A 76 6.01 -2.35 -11.14
N MET A 77 5.05 -2.52 -10.23
CA MET A 77 4.59 -3.82 -9.75
C MET A 77 3.07 -3.85 -9.79
N GLU A 78 2.50 -4.74 -10.59
CA GLU A 78 1.04 -4.90 -10.70
C GLU A 78 0.40 -5.21 -9.34
N ASN A 79 1.12 -5.95 -8.48
CA ASN A 79 0.70 -6.28 -7.12
C ASN A 79 0.45 -5.06 -6.22
N LEU A 80 0.82 -3.84 -6.64
CA LEU A 80 0.58 -2.59 -5.91
C LEU A 80 -0.63 -1.80 -6.41
N ARG A 81 -1.41 -2.31 -7.38
CA ARG A 81 -2.63 -1.64 -7.84
C ARG A 81 -3.69 -1.51 -6.74
N GLU A 82 -4.65 -0.61 -6.94
CA GLU A 82 -5.83 -0.46 -6.06
C GLU A 82 -6.57 -1.80 -5.92
N ARG A 83 -7.24 -1.99 -4.77
CA ARG A 83 -8.16 -3.11 -4.58
C ARG A 83 -9.28 -2.97 -5.60
N PHE A 84 -9.53 -4.03 -6.36
CA PHE A 84 -10.67 -4.06 -7.27
C PHE A 84 -11.95 -4.34 -6.47
N PHE A 85 -12.87 -3.38 -6.43
CA PHE A 85 -14.09 -3.51 -5.62
C PHE A 85 -15.20 -4.29 -6.33
N GLY A 86 -14.99 -4.68 -7.59
CA GLY A 86 -15.98 -5.36 -8.42
C GLY A 86 -16.73 -4.40 -9.34
N PRO A 87 -17.36 -4.92 -10.42
CA PRO A 87 -17.98 -4.11 -11.46
C PRO A 87 -19.12 -3.23 -10.95
N SER A 88 -19.85 -3.68 -9.92
CA SER A 88 -20.99 -2.95 -9.35
C SER A 88 -20.60 -1.62 -8.69
N PHE A 89 -19.34 -1.48 -8.26
CA PHE A 89 -18.82 -0.29 -7.59
C PHE A 89 -17.97 0.60 -8.51
N GLU A 90 -17.61 0.12 -9.69
CA GLU A 90 -16.76 0.87 -10.62
C GLU A 90 -17.51 2.10 -11.16
N LEU A 91 -16.85 3.27 -11.14
CA LEU A 91 -17.43 4.58 -11.50
C LEU A 91 -18.64 5.00 -10.66
N ARG A 92 -18.86 4.38 -9.51
CA ARG A 92 -19.89 4.78 -8.54
C ARG A 92 -19.39 5.89 -7.62
N SER A 93 -20.30 6.44 -6.79
CA SER A 93 -19.96 7.49 -5.83
C SER A 93 -18.98 6.98 -4.77
N LEU A 94 -18.04 7.83 -4.35
CA LEU A 94 -17.14 7.57 -3.25
C LEU A 94 -17.90 7.36 -1.92
N ASP A 95 -19.14 7.85 -1.81
CA ASP A 95 -19.98 7.59 -0.63
C ASP A 95 -20.33 6.10 -0.50
N GLU A 96 -20.35 5.35 -1.60
CA GLU A 96 -20.55 3.89 -1.61
C GLU A 96 -19.33 3.14 -1.06
N TYR A 97 -18.14 3.78 -0.98
CA TYR A 97 -17.04 3.21 -0.20
C TYR A 97 -17.39 3.07 1.28
N HIS A 98 -18.19 3.99 1.83
CA HIS A 98 -18.60 3.89 3.23
C HIS A 98 -19.43 2.64 3.46
N GLU A 99 -20.24 2.24 2.48
CA GLU A 99 -20.99 0.98 2.50
C GLU A 99 -20.04 -0.22 2.46
N ILE A 100 -19.09 -0.28 1.51
CA ILE A 100 -18.10 -1.36 1.46
C ILE A 100 -17.32 -1.47 2.79
N TYR A 101 -16.82 -0.35 3.29
CA TYR A 101 -15.92 -0.34 4.45
C TYR A 101 -16.64 -0.60 5.78
N CYS A 102 -17.76 0.07 6.04
CA CYS A 102 -18.46 -0.07 7.32
C CYS A 102 -19.39 -1.28 7.36
N THR A 103 -19.83 -1.82 6.22
CA THR A 103 -20.73 -2.99 6.22
C THR A 103 -20.03 -4.31 5.91
N LEU A 104 -19.01 -4.33 5.04
CA LEU A 104 -18.33 -5.58 4.66
C LEU A 104 -17.03 -5.77 5.46
N ASP A 105 -16.09 -4.83 5.35
CA ASP A 105 -14.74 -5.02 5.88
C ASP A 105 -14.65 -4.94 7.41
N GLU A 106 -15.46 -4.09 8.06
CA GLU A 106 -15.53 -4.01 9.54
C GLU A 106 -16.14 -5.26 10.17
N GLN A 107 -17.05 -5.94 9.46
CA GLN A 107 -17.69 -7.16 9.95
C GLN A 107 -16.81 -8.39 9.70
N ASP A 108 -16.28 -8.52 8.48
CA ASP A 108 -15.37 -9.59 8.11
C ASP A 108 -14.46 -9.17 6.94
N PRO A 109 -13.12 -9.01 7.15
CA PRO A 109 -12.18 -8.68 6.07
C PRO A 109 -12.08 -9.79 5.01
N LEU A 110 -12.65 -10.97 5.29
CA LEU A 110 -12.74 -12.09 4.37
C LEU A 110 -14.01 -12.04 3.51
N MET A 111 -14.90 -11.06 3.68
CA MET A 111 -16.08 -10.92 2.84
C MET A 111 -15.69 -10.40 1.45
N ARG A 112 -16.24 -11.05 0.41
CA ARG A 112 -15.97 -10.70 -0.99
C ARG A 112 -17.06 -9.80 -1.54
N PRO A 113 -16.74 -8.60 -2.08
CA PRO A 113 -17.69 -7.88 -2.91
C PRO A 113 -17.88 -8.64 -4.24
N GLU A 114 -19.09 -8.63 -4.80
CA GLU A 114 -19.41 -9.40 -6.00
C GLU A 114 -18.46 -9.05 -7.16
N GLY A 115 -17.72 -10.05 -7.65
CA GLY A 115 -16.74 -9.87 -8.72
C GLY A 115 -15.45 -9.13 -8.33
N GLY A 116 -15.30 -8.67 -7.09
CA GLY A 116 -14.13 -7.94 -6.60
C GLY A 116 -13.19 -8.77 -5.70
N GLU A 117 -12.16 -8.10 -5.19
CA GLU A 117 -11.15 -8.65 -4.29
C GLU A 117 -11.55 -8.54 -2.82
N ARG A 118 -11.20 -9.56 -2.05
CA ARG A 118 -11.22 -9.54 -0.57
C ARG A 118 -9.97 -8.85 -0.03
N VAL A 119 -9.98 -8.47 1.25
CA VAL A 119 -8.80 -7.86 1.89
C VAL A 119 -7.60 -8.83 1.90
N ASP A 120 -7.85 -10.13 2.08
CA ASP A 120 -6.80 -11.17 2.07
C ASP A 120 -6.29 -11.54 0.67
N ASP A 121 -7.13 -11.42 -0.37
CA ASP A 121 -6.70 -11.49 -1.76
C ASP A 121 -5.65 -10.39 -2.04
N VAL A 122 -5.95 -9.15 -1.60
CA VAL A 122 -5.01 -8.01 -1.71
C VAL A 122 -3.78 -8.21 -0.84
N ALA A 123 -3.93 -8.69 0.40
CA ALA A 123 -2.82 -8.96 1.29
C ALA A 123 -1.84 -9.99 0.70
N SER A 124 -2.35 -11.03 0.03
CA SER A 124 -1.54 -12.08 -0.59
C SER A 124 -0.65 -11.52 -1.71
N ARG A 125 -1.19 -10.74 -2.65
CA ARG A 125 -0.37 -10.10 -3.69
C ARG A 125 0.62 -9.07 -3.12
N LEU A 126 0.25 -8.37 -2.04
CA LEU A 126 1.17 -7.45 -1.35
C LEU A 126 2.28 -8.20 -0.62
N ALA A 127 2.02 -9.39 -0.06
CA ALA A 127 3.03 -10.25 0.53
C ALA A 127 4.08 -10.66 -0.51
N GLU A 128 3.64 -11.09 -1.69
CA GLU A 128 4.53 -11.36 -2.82
C GLU A 128 5.35 -10.13 -3.22
N ALA A 129 4.73 -8.93 -3.20
CA ALA A 129 5.43 -7.69 -3.50
C ALA A 129 6.53 -7.40 -2.47
N ILE A 130 6.27 -7.59 -1.17
CA ILE A 130 7.28 -7.42 -0.11
C ILE A 130 8.42 -8.43 -0.30
N VAL A 131 8.11 -9.71 -0.53
CA VAL A 131 9.13 -10.74 -0.76
C VAL A 131 10.00 -10.39 -1.97
N ALA A 132 9.39 -9.94 -3.07
CA ALA A 132 10.12 -9.51 -4.24
C ALA A 132 11.00 -8.28 -3.95
N MET A 133 10.50 -7.27 -3.24
CA MET A 133 11.28 -6.09 -2.83
C MET A 133 12.47 -6.47 -1.94
N GLU A 134 12.28 -7.35 -0.96
CA GLU A 134 13.34 -7.85 -0.05
C GLU A 134 14.39 -8.73 -0.75
N SER A 135 14.01 -9.37 -1.85
CA SER A 135 14.92 -10.17 -2.68
C SER A 135 15.76 -9.27 -3.60
N LEU A 136 15.13 -8.28 -4.23
CA LEU A 136 15.76 -7.38 -5.21
C LEU A 136 16.64 -6.31 -4.55
N PHE A 137 16.27 -5.85 -3.36
CA PHE A 137 16.92 -4.75 -2.67
C PHE A 137 17.29 -5.18 -1.25
N GLN A 138 18.47 -4.79 -0.79
CA GLN A 138 18.98 -5.17 0.53
C GLN A 138 19.60 -3.95 1.20
N GLY A 139 19.12 -3.62 2.42
CA GLY A 139 19.60 -2.44 3.15
C GLY A 139 19.22 -1.10 2.50
N CYS A 140 18.26 -1.11 1.56
CA CYS A 140 17.81 0.07 0.85
C CYS A 140 16.68 0.78 1.58
N THR A 141 16.45 2.04 1.22
CA THR A 141 15.20 2.74 1.54
C THR A 141 14.27 2.61 0.35
N ILE A 142 13.09 2.02 0.57
CA ILE A 142 12.09 1.75 -0.46
C ILE A 142 10.90 2.67 -0.23
N LEU A 143 10.55 3.45 -1.26
CA LEU A 143 9.31 4.23 -1.31
C LEU A 143 8.28 3.47 -2.13
N VAL A 144 7.19 3.05 -1.50
CA VAL A 144 6.06 2.39 -2.16
C VAL A 144 5.00 3.44 -2.49
N VAL A 145 4.78 3.69 -3.78
CA VAL A 145 3.72 4.59 -4.27
C VAL A 145 2.54 3.75 -4.75
N SER A 146 1.35 3.97 -4.17
CA SER A 146 0.16 3.18 -4.46
C SER A 146 -1.12 3.94 -4.05
N HIS A 147 -2.20 3.22 -3.80
CA HIS A 147 -3.53 3.75 -3.53
C HIS A 147 -3.96 3.58 -2.08
N GLY A 148 -5.21 3.94 -1.76
CA GLY A 148 -5.67 4.03 -0.38
C GLY A 148 -5.71 2.67 0.32
N ASP A 149 -6.40 1.71 -0.26
CA ASP A 149 -6.61 0.38 0.32
C ASP A 149 -5.33 -0.48 0.36
N PRO A 150 -4.59 -0.66 -0.74
CA PRO A 150 -3.37 -1.46 -0.73
C PRO A 150 -2.32 -0.90 0.23
N LEU A 151 -2.18 0.42 0.38
CA LEU A 151 -1.22 0.97 1.34
C LEU A 151 -1.65 0.78 2.80
N GLN A 152 -2.95 0.80 3.10
CA GLN A 152 -3.45 0.47 4.43
C GLN A 152 -3.14 -0.98 4.80
N ILE A 153 -3.39 -1.91 3.88
CA ILE A 153 -3.14 -3.35 4.06
C ILE A 153 -1.63 -3.62 4.14
N LEU A 154 -0.83 -3.02 3.25
CA LEU A 154 0.62 -3.13 3.26
C LEU A 154 1.21 -2.68 4.60
N GLN A 155 0.77 -1.54 5.13
CA GLN A 155 1.22 -1.05 6.44
C GLN A 155 0.85 -2.01 7.57
N ALA A 156 -0.32 -2.66 7.52
CA ALA A 156 -0.68 -3.68 8.51
C ALA A 156 0.28 -4.87 8.46
N LEU A 157 0.58 -5.39 7.26
CA LEU A 157 1.55 -6.48 7.07
C LEU A 157 2.94 -6.08 7.56
N LEU A 158 3.47 -4.94 7.11
CA LEU A 158 4.80 -4.45 7.50
C LEU A 158 4.91 -4.25 9.02
N ASN A 159 3.90 -3.69 9.67
CA ASN A 159 3.92 -3.55 11.13
C ASN A 159 3.80 -4.90 11.85
N ALA A 160 3.04 -5.85 11.31
CA ALA A 160 2.96 -7.20 11.88
C ALA A 160 4.29 -7.97 11.78
N THR A 161 5.12 -7.70 10.76
CA THR A 161 6.47 -8.30 10.67
C THR A 161 7.42 -7.82 11.78
N LYS A 162 7.24 -6.58 12.30
CA LYS A 162 8.03 -6.07 13.43
C LYS A 162 7.72 -6.81 14.74
N LEU A 163 6.47 -7.25 14.90
CA LEU A 163 5.98 -7.87 16.14
C LEU A 163 6.23 -9.38 16.18
N ASN A 164 6.40 -10.03 15.03
CA ASN A 164 6.60 -11.47 14.92
C ASN A 164 8.08 -11.85 14.75
N THR A 165 8.89 -11.59 15.79
CA THR A 165 10.29 -12.05 15.85
C THR A 165 10.42 -13.56 16.11
N GLU A 166 9.38 -14.20 16.62
CA GLU A 166 9.34 -15.63 16.97
C GLU A 166 8.33 -16.35 16.05
N SER A 167 8.78 -16.81 14.88
CA SER A 167 7.97 -17.60 13.96
C SER A 167 8.67 -18.94 13.66
N SER A 168 7.88 -20.02 13.57
CA SER A 168 8.35 -21.37 13.22
C SER A 168 8.65 -21.57 11.72
N TYR A 169 8.38 -20.57 10.88
CA TYR A 169 8.64 -20.64 9.44
C TYR A 169 10.08 -20.21 9.13
N ASP A 170 10.76 -20.92 8.23
CA ASP A 170 12.17 -20.65 7.91
C ASP A 170 12.34 -19.56 6.84
N ASP A 171 11.35 -19.36 5.95
CA ASP A 171 11.44 -18.41 4.85
C ASP A 171 10.51 -17.20 5.01
N LEU A 172 10.92 -16.08 4.42
CA LEU A 172 10.21 -14.80 4.52
C LEU A 172 8.81 -14.85 3.89
N ALA A 173 8.62 -15.59 2.80
CA ALA A 173 7.36 -15.64 2.10
C ALA A 173 6.29 -16.33 2.95
N SER A 174 6.61 -17.50 3.51
CA SER A 174 5.71 -18.22 4.43
C SER A 174 5.36 -17.37 5.66
N ARG A 175 6.34 -16.62 6.20
CA ARG A 175 6.10 -15.70 7.32
C ARG A 175 5.11 -14.60 6.96
N ILE A 176 5.35 -13.85 5.89
CA ILE A 176 4.47 -12.74 5.51
C ILE A 176 3.09 -13.25 5.12
N GLN A 177 3.02 -14.40 4.43
CA GLN A 177 1.74 -15.02 4.09
C GLN A 177 0.94 -15.40 5.33
N ALA A 178 1.59 -15.93 6.37
CA ALA A 178 0.94 -16.21 7.66
C ALA A 178 0.46 -14.94 8.38
N LEU A 179 1.04 -13.77 8.09
CA LEU A 179 0.60 -12.48 8.64
C LEU A 179 -0.66 -11.91 7.96
N ALA A 180 -1.09 -12.47 6.82
CA ALA A 180 -2.38 -12.16 6.20
C ALA A 180 -3.57 -12.74 6.99
N ALA A 181 -3.42 -12.93 8.31
CA ALA A 181 -4.45 -13.43 9.19
C ALA A 181 -5.54 -12.36 9.44
N PRO A 182 -6.82 -12.76 9.64
CA PRO A 182 -7.92 -11.82 9.87
C PRO A 182 -7.69 -10.83 11.02
N SER A 183 -6.99 -11.24 12.08
CA SER A 183 -6.69 -10.39 13.25
C SER A 183 -5.74 -9.22 12.94
N ILE A 184 -4.86 -9.38 11.95
CA ILE A 184 -3.99 -8.33 11.44
C ILE A 184 -4.74 -7.50 10.40
N LEU A 185 -5.40 -8.18 9.45
CA LEU A 185 -6.08 -7.51 8.34
C LEU A 185 -7.24 -6.65 8.81
N SER A 186 -8.01 -7.03 9.83
CA SER A 186 -9.07 -6.17 10.41
C SER A 186 -8.56 -4.83 10.94
N GLN A 187 -7.26 -4.66 11.14
CA GLN A 187 -6.66 -3.41 11.64
C GLN A 187 -6.15 -2.50 10.52
N HIS A 188 -6.22 -2.90 9.24
CA HIS A 188 -5.63 -2.14 8.13
C HIS A 188 -6.14 -0.69 8.07
N ARG A 189 -7.41 -0.46 8.44
CA ARG A 189 -8.03 0.88 8.48
C ARG A 189 -7.36 1.88 9.41
N LYS A 190 -6.65 1.41 10.45
CA LYS A 190 -5.86 2.27 11.35
C LYS A 190 -4.73 2.99 10.62
N PHE A 191 -4.34 2.48 9.44
CA PHE A 191 -3.23 3.01 8.65
C PHE A 191 -3.68 3.92 7.49
N ASN A 192 -4.89 4.49 7.55
CA ASN A 192 -5.42 5.41 6.53
C ASN A 192 -4.42 6.54 6.19
N LEU A 193 -4.42 6.94 4.91
CA LEU A 193 -3.54 7.97 4.34
C LEU A 193 -4.37 8.97 3.53
N ARG A 194 -4.09 10.27 3.68
CA ARG A 194 -4.62 11.31 2.79
C ARG A 194 -3.94 11.24 1.41
N THR A 195 -4.57 11.81 0.39
CA THR A 195 -3.94 11.91 -0.94
C THR A 195 -2.65 12.71 -0.86
N GLY A 196 -1.58 12.20 -1.49
CA GLY A 196 -0.24 12.78 -1.40
C GLY A 196 0.45 12.65 -0.05
N GLU A 197 -0.10 11.90 0.91
CA GLU A 197 0.54 11.70 2.21
C GLU A 197 1.73 10.74 2.11
N LEU A 198 2.90 11.22 2.51
CA LEU A 198 4.13 10.46 2.68
C LEU A 198 4.27 10.03 4.15
N ARG A 199 4.60 8.75 4.39
CA ARG A 199 4.76 8.21 5.75
C ARG A 199 5.88 7.19 5.84
N ALA A 200 6.70 7.28 6.88
CA ALA A 200 7.64 6.22 7.27
C ALA A 200 6.90 5.08 7.97
N VAL A 201 7.19 3.82 7.62
CA VAL A 201 6.52 2.65 8.21
C VAL A 201 7.48 1.88 9.12
N ILE A 202 8.60 1.40 8.56
CA ILE A 202 9.60 0.61 9.28
C ILE A 202 11.03 1.02 8.95
#